data_AF-A0A139SL49-F1
#
_entry.id   AF-A0A139SL49-F1
#
_cell.length_a   1.000
_cell.length_b   1.000
_cell.length_c   1.000
_cell.angle_alpha   90.00
_cell.angle_beta   90.00
_cell.angle_gamma   90.00
#
_symmetry.space_group_name_H-M   'P 1'
#
loop_
_entity.id
_entity.type
_entity.pdbx_description
1 polymer ?
#
loop_
_entity_poly.entity_id
_entity_poly.type
_entity_poly.pdbx_seq_one_letter_code
_entity_poly.pdbx_strand_id
1 'polypeptide(L)'
;MTPRFLPLVFVLLGALPLVFAQEQEPEAGGESGEYANPVFGYYEAIRFDAQMLQGVRVNEETGDVFIMFQPDKTDTQLTLKISQAEGAQYRKWFTGEEVLVAQENAGRAINTWTDRVQTSANYIEYHAEGRIFLHLKRIRE
;
A
#
# COMPACT_ATOMS: atom_id res chain seq x y z
N MET A 1 -75.80 24.64 6.23
CA MET A 1 -76.75 23.93 7.11
C MET A 1 -76.67 22.44 6.84
N THR A 2 -75.98 21.71 7.73
CA THR A 2 -76.30 20.39 8.35
C THR A 2 -77.14 19.33 7.62
N PRO A 3 -77.01 18.04 7.99
CA PRO A 3 -75.84 17.12 8.00
C PRO A 3 -76.26 15.76 7.36
N ARG A 4 -75.51 14.65 7.51
CA ARG A 4 -76.00 13.24 7.70
C ARG A 4 -74.84 12.25 7.41
N PHE A 5 -74.24 11.66 8.44
CA PHE A 5 -74.42 10.31 9.01
C PHE A 5 -73.43 9.25 8.48
N LEU A 6 -72.60 8.74 9.41
CA LEU A 6 -71.73 7.56 9.31
C LEU A 6 -72.55 6.25 9.21
N PRO A 7 -71.93 5.13 8.81
CA PRO A 7 -71.53 4.19 9.85
C PRO A 7 -70.08 3.69 9.74
N LEU A 8 -69.51 3.56 10.93
CA LEU A 8 -68.30 2.86 11.29
C LEU A 8 -68.61 1.36 11.31
N VAL A 9 -67.79 0.52 10.64
CA VAL A 9 -67.69 -0.91 10.98
C VAL A 9 -66.23 -1.25 11.17
N PHE A 10 -65.92 -1.58 12.41
CA PHE A 10 -64.70 -2.21 12.90
C PHE A 10 -64.64 -3.66 12.42
N VAL A 11 -63.48 -4.11 11.94
CA VAL A 11 -63.05 -5.50 12.10
C VAL A 11 -61.57 -5.50 12.49
N LEU A 12 -61.30 -6.07 13.66
CA LEU A 12 -59.98 -6.33 14.26
C LEU A 12 -59.14 -7.26 13.36
N LEU A 13 -57.82 -7.07 13.33
CA LEU A 13 -56.85 -8.05 13.85
C LEU A 13 -55.41 -7.52 13.72
N GLY A 14 -54.60 -7.72 14.76
CA GLY A 14 -53.14 -7.83 14.64
C GLY A 14 -52.34 -6.59 15.06
N ALA A 15 -52.08 -6.47 16.36
CA ALA A 15 -50.96 -5.68 16.86
C ALA A 15 -49.65 -6.47 16.68
N LEU A 16 -48.64 -5.85 16.08
CA LEU A 16 -47.23 -6.11 16.41
C LEU A 16 -46.47 -4.77 16.36
N PRO A 17 -45.64 -4.45 17.35
CA PRO A 17 -44.94 -3.17 17.42
C PRO A 17 -43.79 -3.12 16.40
N LEU A 18 -43.73 -2.00 15.66
CA LEU A 18 -42.57 -1.62 14.88
C LEU A 18 -41.46 -1.20 15.86
N VAL A 19 -40.59 -2.14 16.22
CA VAL A 19 -39.39 -1.86 17.01
C VAL A 19 -38.41 -1.09 16.14
N PHE A 20 -37.94 0.05 16.67
CA PHE A 20 -36.88 0.88 16.13
C PHE A 20 -35.64 0.04 15.81
N ALA A 21 -35.28 -0.05 14.52
CA ALA A 21 -33.94 -0.45 14.14
C ALA A 21 -33.00 0.74 14.43
N GLN A 22 -32.14 0.59 15.44
CA GLN A 22 -30.94 1.40 15.52
C GLN A 22 -30.07 1.02 14.31
N GLU A 23 -29.93 1.94 13.36
CA GLU A 23 -28.82 1.88 12.39
C GLU A 23 -27.52 2.08 13.17
N GLN A 24 -26.97 0.95 13.61
CA GLN A 24 -25.59 0.83 14.06
C GLN A 24 -24.72 1.12 12.84
N GLU A 25 -24.05 2.27 12.86
CA GLU A 25 -22.93 2.56 11.97
C GLU A 25 -21.93 1.39 12.07
N PRO A 26 -21.40 0.88 10.95
CA PRO A 26 -20.40 -0.17 11.01
C PRO A 26 -19.13 0.43 11.60
N GLU A 27 -18.86 0.14 12.87
CA GLU A 27 -17.53 0.26 13.42
C GLU A 27 -16.62 -0.65 12.58
N ALA A 28 -15.82 -0.05 11.71
CA ALA A 28 -14.73 -0.70 11.01
C ALA A 28 -13.59 -1.00 12.01
N GLY A 29 -13.90 -1.79 13.04
CA GLY A 29 -12.94 -2.55 13.82
C GLY A 29 -12.48 -3.73 12.97
N GLY A 30 -11.69 -3.44 11.93
CA GLY A 30 -10.97 -4.46 11.21
C GLY A 30 -9.97 -5.08 12.16
N GLU A 31 -10.20 -6.34 12.54
CA GLU A 31 -9.20 -7.19 13.14
C GLU A 31 -7.94 -7.09 12.27
N SER A 32 -6.90 -6.44 12.77
CA SER A 32 -5.58 -6.49 12.15
C SER A 32 -5.06 -7.90 12.37
N GLY A 33 -5.50 -8.84 11.52
CA GLY A 33 -4.70 -10.02 11.24
C GLY A 33 -3.30 -9.50 10.94
N GLU A 34 -2.33 -9.91 11.74
CA GLU A 34 -0.94 -9.57 11.56
C GLU A 34 -0.48 -10.26 10.27
N TYR A 35 -0.81 -9.65 9.13
CA TYR A 35 -0.37 -10.11 7.83
C TYR A 35 1.14 -9.94 7.84
N ALA A 36 1.85 -11.07 7.89
CA ALA A 36 3.30 -11.08 7.80
C ALA A 36 3.73 -10.27 6.57
N ASN A 37 4.73 -9.41 6.75
CA ASN A 37 5.26 -8.59 5.68
C ASN A 37 5.72 -9.47 4.50
N PRO A 38 5.50 -9.04 3.25
CA PRO A 38 5.93 -9.83 2.11
C PRO A 38 7.46 -9.95 2.06
N VAL A 39 7.94 -11.14 1.75
CA VAL A 39 9.37 -11.48 1.67
C VAL A 39 9.76 -11.70 0.21
N PHE A 40 10.84 -11.04 -0.21
CA PHE A 40 11.44 -11.10 -1.54
C PHE A 40 12.90 -11.48 -1.42
N GLY A 41 13.23 -12.76 -1.63
CA GLY A 41 14.60 -13.25 -1.51
C GLY A 41 15.21 -12.90 -0.15
N TYR A 42 16.22 -12.04 -0.13
CA TYR A 42 16.93 -11.61 1.08
C TYR A 42 16.27 -10.47 1.85
N TYR A 43 15.14 -9.98 1.36
CA TYR A 43 14.49 -8.79 1.91
C TYR A 43 13.08 -9.08 2.40
N GLU A 44 12.71 -8.46 3.51
CA GLU A 44 11.36 -8.30 4.00
C GLU A 44 10.91 -6.87 3.71
N ALA A 45 9.68 -6.68 3.21
CA ALA A 45 9.16 -5.35 2.95
C ALA A 45 8.41 -4.80 4.18
N ILE A 46 9.05 -3.89 4.90
CA ILE A 46 8.43 -3.11 5.99
C ILE A 46 7.29 -2.24 5.44
N ARG A 47 7.43 -1.79 4.18
CA ARG A 47 6.38 -1.07 3.45
C ARG A 47 6.33 -1.55 2.02
N PHE A 48 5.13 -1.81 1.52
CA PHE A 48 4.87 -2.18 0.15
C PHE A 48 3.57 -1.51 -0.33
N ASP A 49 3.66 -0.63 -1.32
CA ASP A 49 2.50 0.02 -1.92
C ASP A 49 2.11 -0.67 -3.24
N ALA A 50 1.06 -1.50 -3.19
CA ALA A 50 0.53 -2.21 -4.34
C ALA A 50 -0.12 -1.28 -5.39
N GLN A 51 -0.48 -0.04 -5.02
CA GLN A 51 -0.97 0.96 -5.98
C GLN A 51 0.19 1.57 -6.78
N MET A 52 1.42 1.41 -6.30
CA MET A 52 2.62 1.89 -6.99
C MET A 52 3.32 0.79 -7.78
N LEU A 53 3.35 -0.42 -7.22
CA LEU A 53 4.13 -1.55 -7.75
C LEU A 53 3.25 -2.73 -8.15
N GLN A 54 3.56 -3.30 -9.31
CA GLN A 54 3.09 -4.63 -9.70
C GLN A 54 3.90 -5.72 -9.00
N GLY A 55 5.18 -5.48 -8.75
CA GLY A 55 6.04 -6.50 -8.16
C GLY A 55 7.42 -6.02 -7.77
N VAL A 56 8.05 -6.85 -6.93
CA VAL A 56 9.44 -6.75 -6.50
C VAL A 56 10.08 -8.12 -6.75
N ARG A 57 11.25 -8.12 -7.37
CA ARG A 57 12.05 -9.32 -7.62
C ARG A 57 13.43 -9.12 -7.04
N VAL A 58 13.96 -10.16 -6.42
CA VAL A 58 15.34 -10.20 -5.94
C VAL A 58 16.05 -11.36 -6.62
N ASN A 59 17.24 -11.08 -7.16
CA ASN A 59 18.13 -12.15 -7.59
C ASN A 59 18.78 -12.76 -6.33
N GLU A 60 18.46 -14.01 -6.02
CA GLU A 60 18.98 -14.70 -4.83
C GLU A 60 20.47 -15.06 -4.94
N GLU A 61 21.13 -14.92 -6.09
CA GLU A 61 22.57 -15.15 -6.20
C GLU A 61 23.38 -13.88 -5.89
N THR A 62 22.84 -12.71 -6.22
CA THR A 62 23.56 -11.42 -6.14
C THR A 62 22.97 -10.45 -5.11
N GLY A 63 21.74 -10.70 -4.65
CA GLY A 63 20.96 -9.77 -3.83
C GLY A 63 20.46 -8.54 -4.60
N ASP A 64 20.56 -8.54 -5.93
CA ASP A 64 20.11 -7.43 -6.78
C ASP A 64 18.59 -7.30 -6.72
N VAL A 65 18.11 -6.07 -6.52
CA VAL A 65 16.68 -5.77 -6.43
C VAL A 65 16.18 -5.12 -7.72
N PHE A 66 15.04 -5.61 -8.21
CA PHE A 66 14.32 -5.10 -9.37
C PHE A 66 12.88 -4.82 -8.96
N ILE A 67 12.32 -3.70 -9.42
CA ILE A 67 10.91 -3.36 -9.17
C ILE A 67 10.17 -3.20 -10.48
N MET A 68 8.85 -3.38 -10.45
CA MET A 68 7.97 -3.13 -11.59
C MET A 68 6.84 -2.20 -11.15
N PHE A 69 6.70 -1.08 -11.86
CA PHE A 69 5.64 -0.11 -11.59
C PHE A 69 4.30 -0.56 -12.16
N GLN A 70 3.21 -0.07 -11.56
CA GLN A 70 1.89 -0.14 -12.18
C GLN A 70 1.90 0.53 -13.57
N PRO A 71 1.07 0.08 -14.53
CA PRO A 71 1.10 0.59 -15.90
C PRO A 71 0.83 2.09 -16.02
N ASP A 72 0.13 2.69 -15.05
CA ASP A 72 -0.17 4.12 -14.98
C ASP A 72 0.88 4.93 -14.18
N LYS A 73 1.95 4.27 -13.70
CA LYS A 73 3.02 4.87 -12.89
C LYS A 73 4.38 4.86 -13.58
N THR A 74 4.45 4.52 -14.86
CA THR A 74 5.70 4.37 -15.62
C THR A 74 6.54 5.65 -15.74
N ASP A 75 5.91 6.82 -15.56
CA ASP A 75 6.56 8.13 -15.60
C ASP A 75 7.02 8.64 -14.23
N THR A 76 6.88 7.81 -13.18
CA THR A 76 7.26 8.21 -11.83
C THR A 76 8.77 8.36 -11.71
N GLN A 77 9.22 9.55 -11.31
CA GLN A 77 10.59 9.77 -10.85
C GLN A 77 10.88 8.95 -9.59
N LEU A 78 11.81 8.01 -9.74
CA LEU A 78 12.29 7.18 -8.64
C LEU A 78 13.52 7.81 -8.00
N THR A 79 13.53 7.86 -6.67
CA THR A 79 14.72 8.16 -5.87
C THR A 79 14.93 7.08 -4.80
N LEU A 80 16.19 6.81 -4.46
CA LEU A 80 16.54 5.78 -3.50
C LEU A 80 17.42 6.34 -2.39
N LYS A 81 17.19 5.82 -1.18
CA LYS A 81 18.02 6.07 0.00
C LYS A 81 18.33 4.75 0.69
N ILE A 82 19.49 4.66 1.34
CA ILE A 82 19.96 3.43 1.98
C ILE A 82 20.51 3.70 3.38
N SER A 83 20.35 2.75 4.30
CA SER A 83 20.89 2.84 5.66
C SER A 83 21.34 1.48 6.21
N GLN A 84 22.01 1.47 7.37
CA GLN A 84 22.39 0.23 8.06
C GLN A 84 21.36 -0.25 9.08
N ALA A 85 20.56 0.68 9.60
CA ALA A 85 19.54 0.44 10.60
C ALA A 85 18.30 1.27 10.28
N GLU A 86 17.14 0.80 10.72
CA GLU A 86 15.89 1.50 10.57
C GLU A 86 15.95 2.87 11.27
N GLY A 87 15.57 3.93 10.57
CA GLY A 87 15.61 5.31 11.09
C GLY A 87 17.01 5.90 11.30
N ALA A 88 18.08 5.18 10.93
CA ALA A 88 19.43 5.70 11.01
C ALA A 88 19.75 6.71 9.88
N GLN A 89 20.90 7.38 9.99
CA GLN A 89 21.39 8.27 8.94
C GLN A 89 21.58 7.53 7.61
N TYR A 90 21.28 8.24 6.52
CA TYR A 90 21.43 7.70 5.17
C TYR A 90 22.91 7.58 4.79
N ARG A 91 23.23 6.51 4.07
CA ARG A 91 24.56 6.30 3.49
C ARG A 91 24.64 6.98 2.14
N LYS A 92 25.84 7.44 1.81
CA LYS A 92 26.17 7.90 0.48
C LYS A 92 26.23 6.74 -0.50
N TRP A 93 25.67 6.95 -1.68
CA TRP A 93 25.85 6.12 -2.86
C TRP A 93 27.26 6.31 -3.44
N PHE A 94 27.62 5.50 -4.45
CA PHE A 94 28.90 5.62 -5.15
C PHE A 94 29.11 7.00 -5.81
N THR A 95 28.03 7.74 -6.05
CA THR A 95 28.04 9.13 -6.53
C THR A 95 28.49 10.15 -5.47
N GLY A 96 28.53 9.75 -4.19
CA GLY A 96 28.79 10.64 -3.05
C GLY A 96 27.54 11.30 -2.45
N GLU A 97 26.38 11.13 -3.08
CA GLU A 97 25.09 11.67 -2.64
C GLU A 97 24.34 10.67 -1.74
N GLU A 98 23.52 11.16 -0.81
CA GLU A 98 22.64 10.31 0.01
C GLU A 98 21.38 9.86 -0.74
N VAL A 99 21.01 10.60 -1.78
CA VAL A 99 19.85 10.32 -2.63
C VAL A 99 20.34 9.92 -4.01
N LEU A 100 20.03 8.69 -4.42
CA LEU A 100 20.24 8.26 -5.79
C LEU A 100 18.99 8.58 -6.59
N VAL A 101 19.10 9.52 -7.53
CA VAL A 101 18.07 9.78 -8.52
C VAL A 101 18.29 8.81 -9.68
N ALA A 102 17.33 7.93 -9.93
CA ALA A 102 17.43 7.02 -11.06
C ALA A 102 17.25 7.83 -12.36
N GLN A 103 18.29 7.90 -13.19
CA GLN A 103 18.34 8.71 -14.42
C GLN A 103 17.40 8.15 -15.52
N GLU A 104 17.17 6.84 -15.51
CA GLU A 104 16.32 6.00 -16.38
C GLU A 104 14.86 6.37 -16.69
N ASN A 105 14.25 7.17 -15.84
CA ASN A 105 13.08 6.62 -15.15
C ASN A 105 11.78 7.43 -15.33
N ALA A 106 11.67 8.20 -16.41
CA ALA A 106 10.40 8.72 -16.93
C ALA A 106 10.23 8.20 -18.36
N GLY A 107 9.07 7.61 -18.68
CA GLY A 107 8.83 6.95 -19.98
C GLY A 107 9.21 5.46 -20.03
N ARG A 108 9.21 4.74 -18.90
CA ARG A 108 9.46 3.29 -18.90
C ARG A 108 8.39 2.54 -19.69
N ALA A 109 8.79 1.45 -20.36
CA ALA A 109 7.82 0.53 -20.94
C ALA A 109 6.96 -0.11 -19.85
N ILE A 110 5.66 -0.25 -20.12
CA ILE A 110 4.73 -0.96 -19.24
C ILE A 110 5.21 -2.40 -19.01
N ASN A 111 4.90 -2.96 -17.84
CA ASN A 111 5.19 -4.37 -17.48
C ASN A 111 6.69 -4.75 -17.61
N THR A 112 7.57 -3.78 -17.39
CA THR A 112 9.02 -3.94 -17.49
C THR A 112 9.68 -3.72 -16.12
N TRP A 113 10.64 -4.57 -15.78
CA TRP A 113 11.45 -4.43 -14.57
C TRP A 113 12.42 -3.26 -14.72
N THR A 114 12.66 -2.52 -13.63
CA THR A 114 13.72 -1.49 -13.59
C THR A 114 15.10 -2.10 -13.72
N ASP A 115 16.11 -1.25 -13.91
CA ASP A 115 17.50 -1.64 -13.67
C ASP A 115 17.72 -2.19 -12.26
N ARG A 116 18.81 -2.95 -12.14
CA ARG A 116 19.22 -3.55 -10.87
C ARG A 116 19.65 -2.49 -9.86
N VAL A 117 19.20 -2.66 -8.63
CA VAL A 117 19.73 -1.94 -7.47
C VAL A 117 20.61 -2.90 -6.68
N GLN A 118 21.88 -2.55 -6.57
CA GLN A 118 22.88 -3.30 -5.82
C GLN A 118 23.41 -2.46 -4.66
N THR A 119 23.38 -3.01 -3.46
CA THR A 119 23.88 -2.35 -2.25
C THR A 119 24.21 -3.35 -1.15
N SER A 120 25.21 -3.01 -0.33
CA SER A 120 25.50 -3.70 0.94
C SER A 120 24.72 -3.11 2.12
N ALA A 121 23.79 -2.19 1.86
CA ALA A 121 22.90 -1.67 2.88
C ALA A 121 21.91 -2.72 3.37
N ASN A 122 21.54 -2.61 4.65
CA ASN A 122 20.51 -3.45 5.24
C ASN A 122 19.12 -2.92 4.95
N TYR A 123 18.98 -1.62 4.68
CA TYR A 123 17.69 -1.00 4.40
C TYR A 123 17.77 -0.22 3.09
N ILE A 124 16.73 -0.37 2.28
CA ILE A 124 16.55 0.34 1.01
C ILE A 124 15.17 0.97 1.02
N GLU A 125 15.13 2.30 0.92
CA GLU A 125 13.90 3.06 0.76
C GLU A 125 13.77 3.54 -0.68
N TYR A 126 12.64 3.23 -1.30
CA TYR A 126 12.25 3.72 -2.61
C TYR A 126 11.22 4.82 -2.42
N HIS A 127 11.52 5.97 -3.00
CA HIS A 127 10.77 7.20 -2.87
C HIS A 127 10.24 7.67 -4.22
N ALA A 128 9.00 8.14 -4.20
CA ALA A 128 8.35 8.85 -5.29
C ALA A 128 7.53 10.00 -4.70
N GLU A 129 7.55 11.17 -5.33
CA GLU A 129 6.75 12.33 -4.88
C GLU A 129 6.97 12.69 -3.39
N GLY A 130 8.19 12.48 -2.89
CA GLY A 130 8.57 12.74 -1.50
C GLY A 130 8.04 11.73 -0.47
N ARG A 131 7.49 10.59 -0.90
CA ARG A 131 6.95 9.53 -0.04
C ARG A 131 7.64 8.20 -0.29
N ILE A 132 7.82 7.42 0.77
CA ILE A 132 8.27 6.03 0.68
C ILE A 132 7.10 5.18 0.16
N PHE A 133 7.30 4.45 -0.92
CA PHE A 133 6.31 3.47 -1.43
C PHE A 133 6.80 2.03 -1.29
N LEU A 134 8.11 1.82 -1.15
CA LEU A 134 8.70 0.52 -0.83
C LEU A 134 9.85 0.72 0.16
N HIS A 135 9.83 -0.02 1.25
CA HIS A 135 10.91 -0.06 2.24
C HIS A 135 11.30 -1.51 2.49
N LEU A 136 12.51 -1.86 2.08
CA LEU A 136 13.06 -3.21 2.20
C LEU A 136 14.05 -3.27 3.35
N LYS A 137 13.96 -4.33 4.16
CA LYS A 137 14.92 -4.72 5.19
C LYS A 137 15.56 -6.04 4.82
N ARG A 138 16.88 -6.09 4.78
CA ARG A 138 17.66 -7.31 4.58
C ARG A 138 17.51 -8.20 5.81
N ILE A 139 17.13 -9.46 5.60
CA ILE A 139 16.91 -10.47 6.63
C ILE A 139 17.90 -11.64 6.57
N ARG A 140 18.70 -11.72 5.50
CA ARG A 140 19.77 -12.71 5.31
C ARG A 140 20.86 -12.16 4.38
N GLU A 141 22.08 -12.68 4.52
CA GLU A 141 23.24 -12.33 3.69
C GLU A 141 23.40 -13.26 2.50
#